data_AF-A0A3Q3CGS2-F1
#
_entry.id   AF-A0A3Q3CGS2-F1
#
_cell.length_a   1.000
_cell.length_b   1.000
_cell.length_c   1.000
_cell.angle_alpha   90.00
_cell.angle_beta   90.00
_cell.angle_gamma   90.00
#
_symmetry.space_group_name_H-M   'P 1'
#
loop_
_entity.id
_entity.type
_entity.pdbx_description
1 polymer ?
#
loop_
_entity_poly.entity_id
_entity_poly.type
_entity_poly.pdbx_seq_one_letter_code
_entity_poly.pdbx_strand_id
1 'polypeptide(L)' 'MNYCYSNRHGLLVSHTTTQCPLCEGSPNPSLTFSVKTHDRVYYMVAPSPEAMRIWMDVIVTGAEGYTQFMV' A
#
# COMPACT_ATOMS: atom_id res chain seq x y z
N MET A 1 11.82 -3.16 -8.00
CA MET A 1 11.07 -1.89 -7.98
C MET A 1 10.48 -1.74 -6.59
N ASN A 2 11.02 -0.85 -5.77
CA ASN A 2 10.50 -0.59 -4.42
C ASN A 2 9.45 0.53 -4.53
N TYR A 3 8.17 0.18 -4.57
CA TYR A 3 7.09 1.16 -4.48
C TYR A 3 6.89 1.52 -3.01
N CYS A 4 7.25 2.75 -2.64
CA CYS A 4 7.01 3.33 -1.32
C CYS A 4 6.45 4.74 -1.52
N TYR A 5 5.19 4.92 -1.16
CA TYR A 5 4.50 6.20 -1.19
C TYR A 5 4.18 6.61 0.24
N SER A 6 4.38 7.88 0.57
CA SER A 6 3.97 8.47 1.85
C SER A 6 3.46 9.88 1.62
N ASN A 7 2.29 10.21 2.16
CA ASN A 7 1.74 11.56 2.10
C ASN A 7 1.80 12.28 3.46
N ARG A 8 1.50 13.58 3.45
CA ARG A 8 1.49 14.44 4.65
C ARG A 8 0.36 14.13 5.63
N HIS A 9 -0.62 13.33 5.22
CA HIS A 9 -1.76 12.91 6.03
C HIS A 9 -1.53 11.57 6.72
N GLY A 10 -0.30 11.05 6.68
CA GLY A 10 0.09 9.82 7.37
C GLY A 10 -0.33 8.53 6.65
N LEU A 11 -0.75 8.61 5.39
CA LEU A 11 -0.90 7.42 4.55
C LEU A 11 0.47 7.00 4.03
N LEU A 12 0.83 5.73 4.24
CA LEU A 12 1.99 5.09 3.66
C LEU A 12 1.57 3.81 2.94
N VAL A 13 1.97 3.67 1.68
CA VAL A 13 1.73 2.48 0.84
C VAL A 13 3.08 1.93 0.44
N SER A 14 3.39 0.69 0.84
CA SER A 14 4.68 0.09 0.54
C SER A 14 4.60 -1.39 0.19
N HIS A 15 5.48 -1.82 -0.73
CA HIS A 15 5.75 -3.24 -0.92
C HIS A 15 6.41 -3.80 0.34
N THR A 16 5.88 -4.89 0.87
CA THR A 16 6.21 -5.29 2.24
C THR A 16 7.54 -6.02 2.37
N THR A 17 8.16 -6.42 1.25
CA THR A 17 9.41 -7.20 1.19
C THR A 17 10.56 -6.59 2.02
N THR A 18 10.55 -5.27 2.25
CA THR A 18 11.66 -4.57 2.90
C THR A 18 11.39 -4.10 4.33
N GLN A 19 10.16 -4.22 4.88
CA GLN A 19 9.86 -3.48 6.12
C GLN A 19 8.86 -4.11 7.12
N CYS A 20 8.41 -5.36 6.95
CA CYS A 20 7.52 -5.98 7.93
C CYS A 20 7.97 -7.41 8.32
N PRO A 21 8.04 -7.74 9.64
CA PRO A 21 8.35 -9.10 10.10
C PRO A 21 7.23 -10.13 9.81
N LEU A 22 6.04 -9.68 9.38
CA LEU A 22 4.95 -10.55 8.92
C LEU A 22 5.11 -11.06 7.48
N CYS A 23 6.08 -10.52 6.72
CA CYS A 23 6.28 -10.89 5.32
C CYS A 23 6.78 -12.32 5.12
N GLU A 24 7.53 -12.85 6.08
CA GLU A 24 7.98 -14.24 6.07
C GLU A 24 6.81 -15.23 6.20
N GLY A 25 5.66 -14.78 6.75
CA GLY A 25 4.44 -15.57 6.86
C GLY A 25 3.44 -15.37 5.72
N SER A 26 3.74 -14.51 4.74
CA SER A 26 2.83 -14.30 3.60
C SER A 26 2.85 -15.51 2.66
N PRO A 27 1.69 -15.97 2.17
CA PRO A 27 1.64 -17.01 1.15
C PRO A 27 2.26 -16.56 -0.19
N ASN A 28 2.39 -15.25 -0.43
CA ASN A 28 3.06 -14.73 -1.62
C ASN A 28 3.72 -13.36 -1.34
N PRO A 29 4.96 -13.33 -0.82
CA PRO A 29 5.63 -12.09 -0.39
C PRO A 29 5.79 -11.07 -1.54
N SER A 30 6.09 -11.55 -2.75
CA SER A 30 6.21 -10.72 -3.96
C SER A 30 4.90 -10.04 -4.34
N LEU A 31 3.76 -10.60 -3.96
CA LEU A 31 2.43 -10.06 -4.21
C LEU A 31 1.79 -9.45 -2.95
N THR A 32 2.57 -9.21 -1.90
CA THR A 32 2.09 -8.57 -0.67
C THR A 32 2.49 -7.10 -0.60
N PHE A 33 1.55 -6.27 -0.15
CA PHE A 33 1.81 -4.85 0.13
C PHE A 33 1.05 -4.42 1.39
N SER A 34 1.47 -3.29 1.96
CA SER A 34 0.86 -2.73 3.16
C SER A 34 0.35 -1.33 2.91
N VAL A 35 -0.73 -0.99 3.60
CA VAL A 35 -1.30 0.35 3.65
C VAL A 35 -1.40 0.74 5.11
N LYS A 36 -0.56 1.66 5.52
CA LYS A 36 -0.56 2.26 6.86
C LYS A 36 -1.30 3.59 6.80
N THR A 37 -2.32 3.72 7.64
CA THR A 37 -2.98 4.99 7.97
C THR A 37 -2.50 5.46 9.35
N HIS A 38 -3.08 6.54 9.84
CA HIS A 38 -2.78 7.05 11.18
C HIS A 38 -3.03 6.00 12.28
N ASP A 39 -4.15 5.27 12.18
CA ASP A 39 -4.62 4.41 13.27
C ASP A 39 -4.34 2.92 13.04
N ARG A 40 -4.06 2.51 11.79
CA ARG A 40 -4.00 1.09 11.46
C ARG A 40 -3.08 0.78 10.28
N VAL A 41 -2.57 -0.46 10.26
CA VAL A 41 -1.87 -1.04 9.10
C VAL A 41 -2.72 -2.18 8.56
N TYR A 42 -2.95 -2.16 7.25
CA TYR A 42 -3.61 -3.23 6.50
C TYR A 42 -2.57 -3.95 5.65
N TYR A 43 -2.56 -5.28 5.69
CA TYR A 43 -1.73 -6.14 4.87
C TYR A 43 -2.60 -6.82 3.82
N MET A 44 -2.22 -6.70 2.54
CA MET A 44 -3.00 -7.19 1.42
C MET A 44 -2.13 -8.04 0.51
N VAL A 45 -2.69 -9.15 0.02
CA VAL A 45 -2.06 -10.03 -0.97
C VAL A 45 -2.85 -9.92 -2.26
N ALA A 46 -2.20 -9.47 -3.33
CA ALA A 46 -2.81 -9.38 -4.64
C ALA A 46 -2.80 -10.74 -5.36
N PRO A 47 -3.78 -11.02 -6.24
CA PRO A 47 -3.81 -12.26 -7.02
C PRO A 47 -2.80 -12.28 -8.17
N SER A 48 -2.30 -11.10 -8.61
CA SER A 48 -1.28 -10.99 -9.65
C SER A 48 -0.46 -9.69 -9.49
N PRO A 49 0.72 -9.59 -10.14
CA PRO A 49 1.52 -8.36 -10.15
C PRO A 49 0.77 -7.16 -10.74
N GLU A 50 -0.06 -7.37 -11.77
CA GLU A 50 -0.85 -6.33 -12.43
C GLU A 50 -1.92 -5.81 -11.48
N ALA A 51 -2.64 -6.72 -10.80
CA ALA A 51 -3.65 -6.33 -9.82
C ALA A 51 -3.03 -5.53 -8.67
N MET A 52 -1.85 -5.93 -8.17
CA MET A 52 -1.14 -5.16 -7.15
C MET A 52 -0.88 -3.73 -7.60
N ARG A 53 -0.31 -3.54 -8.80
CA ARG A 53 0.00 -2.22 -9.34
C ARG A 53 -1.26 -1.35 -9.41
N ILE A 54 -2.34 -1.90 -9.96
CA ILE A 54 -3.63 -1.21 -10.05
C ILE A 54 -4.12 -0.79 -8.65
N TRP A 55 -4.10 -1.70 -7.67
CA TRP A 55 -4.53 -1.37 -6.31
C TRP A 55 -3.67 -0.29 -5.66
N MET A 56 -2.34 -0.37 -5.78
CA MET A 56 -1.45 0.65 -5.25
C MET A 56 -1.69 2.00 -5.92
N ASP A 57 -1.82 2.04 -7.25
CA ASP A 57 -2.08 3.26 -8.02
C ASP A 57 -3.42 3.90 -7.64
N VAL A 58 -4.48 3.12 -7.50
CA VAL A 58 -5.82 3.60 -7.10
C VAL A 58 -5.80 4.19 -5.70
N ILE A 59 -5.07 3.59 -4.75
CA ILE A 59 -4.98 4.08 -3.37
C ILE A 59 -4.17 5.39 -3.32
N VAL A 60 -3.03 5.44 -4.00
CA VAL A 60 -2.19 6.64 -4.08
C VAL A 60 -2.97 7.79 -4.73
N THR A 61 -3.53 7.55 -5.91
CA THR A 61 -4.30 8.56 -6.66
C THR A 61 -5.54 8.99 -5.89
N GLY A 62 -6.26 8.04 -5.28
CA GLY A 62 -7.43 8.34 -4.45
C GLY A 62 -7.08 9.21 -3.24
N ALA A 63 -5.95 8.95 -2.58
CA ALA A 63 -5.48 9.76 -1.47
C ALA A 63 -5.06 11.18 -1.88
N GLU A 64 -4.51 11.34 -3.08
CA GLU A 64 -4.21 12.66 -3.66
C GLU A 64 -5.48 13.40 -4.06
N GLY A 65 -6.45 12.71 -4.67
CA GLY A 65 -7.73 13.28 -5.09
C GLY A 65 -8.67 13.64 -3.93
N TYR A 66 -8.58 12.94 -2.78
CA TYR A 66 -9.39 13.26 -1.59
C TYR A 66 -9.09 14.66 -1.02
N THR A 67 -7.95 15.26 -1.38
CA THR A 67 -7.62 16.65 -1.02
C THR A 67 -8.45 17.70 -1.77
N GLN A 68 -9.08 17.35 -2.90
CA GLN A 68 -9.89 18.28 -3.70
C GLN A 68 -11.38 18.29 -3.34
N PHE A 69 -11.87 17.34 -2.54
CA PHE A 69 -13.30 17.18 -2.23
C PHE A 69 -13.66 17.32 -0.75
N MET A 70 -12.70 17.63 0.13
CA MET A 70 -12.97 18.06 1.50
C MET A 70 -13.07 19.60 1.55
N VAL A 71 -14.23 20.14 1.16
CA VAL A 71 -14.64 21.54 1.35
C VAL A 71 -15.67 21.62 2.46
#